data_AF-A0A6J8A8U9-F1
#
_entry.id   AF-A0A6J8A8U9-F1
#
_cell.length_a   1.000
_cell.length_b   1.000
_cell.length_c   1.000
_cell.angle_alpha   90.00
_cell.angle_beta   90.00
_cell.angle_gamma   90.00
#
_symmetry.space_group_name_H-M   'P 1'
#
loop_
_entity.id
_entity.type
_entity.pdbx_description
1 polymer ?
#
loop_
_entity_poly.entity_id
_entity_poly.type
_entity_poly.pdbx_seq_one_letter_code
_entity_poly.pdbx_strand_id
1 'polypeptide(L)'
;MHLEQKPRVNHDGEKIDHSALESDAVIKCTQICKQQFSGKSCAKIVQRLPNNRSHAYEIETNLDVSLRRDKKKREHFFEFMEQVLERRNAVITLPLSKDDERWYLPIFGVYHPRKPNKVRAVFDSFAKFANISLNDELLPGPDLNNKLLGVLLRFWKNL
;
A
#
# COMPACT_ATOMS: atom_id res chain seq x y z
N MET A 1 -37.45 25.55 28.56
CA MET A 1 -36.94 26.47 27.50
C MET A 1 -36.18 25.65 26.48
N HIS A 2 -36.87 25.18 25.44
CA HIS A 2 -36.27 24.62 24.23
C HIS A 2 -37.22 24.98 23.08
N LEU A 3 -36.80 25.98 22.31
CA LEU A 3 -37.17 26.28 20.93
C LEU A 3 -35.79 26.49 20.27
N GLU A 4 -35.46 25.93 19.12
CA GLU A 4 -36.03 26.26 17.82
C GLU A 4 -35.65 25.13 16.83
N GLN A 5 -36.61 24.54 16.11
CA GLN A 5 -37.17 24.90 14.80
C GLN A 5 -36.66 23.93 13.71
N LYS A 6 -37.60 23.27 13.04
CA LYS A 6 -37.41 22.58 11.75
C LYS A 6 -37.71 23.57 10.62
N PRO A 7 -37.05 23.48 9.45
CA PRO A 7 -37.67 23.84 8.19
C PRO A 7 -38.26 22.61 7.48
N ARG A 8 -39.39 22.85 6.80
CA ARG A 8 -40.16 21.91 5.97
C ARG A 8 -39.45 21.69 4.62
N VAL A 9 -39.49 20.46 4.11
CA VAL A 9 -39.17 20.15 2.71
C VAL A 9 -40.46 19.75 2.04
N ASN A 10 -40.91 20.54 1.07
CA ASN A 10 -41.98 20.13 0.16
C ASN A 10 -41.37 19.40 -1.04
N HIS A 11 -42.08 18.35 -1.43
CA HIS A 11 -41.85 17.48 -2.57
C HIS A 11 -41.98 18.22 -3.89
N ASP A 12 -41.16 17.84 -4.87
CA ASP A 12 -41.61 17.57 -6.23
C ASP A 12 -40.71 16.48 -6.83
N GLY A 13 -41.34 15.41 -7.30
CA GLY A 13 -40.67 14.22 -7.78
C GLY A 13 -40.26 14.36 -9.24
N GLU A 14 -39.02 13.98 -9.53
CA GLU A 14 -38.59 13.63 -10.87
C GLU A 14 -38.20 12.15 -10.86
N LYS A 15 -38.96 11.34 -11.60
CA LYS A 15 -38.70 9.92 -11.81
C LYS A 15 -37.46 9.78 -12.66
N ILE A 16 -36.41 9.14 -12.15
CA ILE A 16 -35.26 8.75 -12.97
C ILE A 16 -35.37 7.26 -13.29
N ASP A 17 -35.40 7.01 -14.59
CA ASP A 17 -35.48 5.73 -15.27
C ASP A 17 -34.35 4.78 -14.84
N HIS A 18 -34.71 3.54 -14.53
CA HIS A 18 -33.80 2.45 -14.21
C HIS A 18 -33.35 1.77 -15.49
N SER A 19 -32.51 2.40 -16.30
CA SER A 19 -31.71 1.68 -17.29
C SER A 19 -30.43 2.41 -17.67
N ALA A 20 -29.31 1.66 -17.59
CA ALA A 20 -27.96 1.98 -18.10
C ALA A 20 -27.11 3.04 -17.37
N LEU A 21 -26.34 2.60 -16.36
CA LEU A 21 -24.86 2.65 -16.42
C LEU A 21 -24.26 1.80 -15.28
N GLU A 22 -23.60 0.71 -15.66
CA GLU A 22 -22.62 0.01 -14.82
C GLU A 22 -21.43 0.95 -14.54
N SER A 23 -20.74 0.67 -13.42
CA SER A 23 -19.57 1.36 -12.88
C SER A 23 -19.82 2.76 -12.32
N ASP A 24 -20.17 2.82 -11.03
CA ASP A 24 -19.83 3.97 -10.17
C ASP A 24 -19.94 3.58 -8.70
N ALA A 25 -18.96 2.81 -8.23
CA ALA A 25 -18.64 2.81 -6.81
C ALA A 25 -17.93 4.14 -6.49
N VAL A 26 -18.68 5.24 -6.46
CA VAL A 26 -18.22 6.49 -5.85
C VAL A 26 -18.13 6.24 -4.36
N ILE A 27 -16.98 5.72 -3.91
CA ILE A 27 -16.64 5.60 -2.50
C ILE A 27 -16.53 7.03 -1.98
N LYS A 28 -17.62 7.54 -1.39
CA LYS A 28 -17.66 8.83 -0.72
C LYS A 28 -16.55 8.85 0.33
N CYS A 29 -15.60 9.76 0.13
CA CYS A 29 -14.53 10.10 1.07
C CYS A 29 -15.12 10.19 2.49
N THR A 30 -14.76 9.25 3.35
CA THR A 30 -15.22 9.17 4.74
C THR A 30 -14.69 10.37 5.51
N GLN A 31 -15.50 11.43 5.59
CA GLN A 31 -15.62 12.36 6.72
C GLN A 31 -14.34 12.97 7.36
N ILE A 32 -13.19 13.06 6.67
CA ILE A 32 -12.00 13.75 7.21
C ILE A 32 -11.73 15.10 6.51
N CYS A 33 -12.21 15.29 5.28
CA CYS A 33 -11.85 16.45 4.45
C CYS A 33 -12.63 17.75 4.73
N LYS A 34 -13.07 18.01 5.98
CA LYS A 34 -13.62 19.34 6.34
C LYS A 34 -12.57 20.44 6.49
N GLN A 35 -11.28 20.11 6.41
CA GLN A 35 -10.20 21.08 6.31
C GLN A 35 -9.56 21.00 4.93
N GLN A 36 -9.53 22.15 4.27
CA GLN A 36 -9.06 22.37 2.91
C GLN A 36 -7.55 22.11 2.85
N PHE A 37 -7.14 20.88 2.53
CA PHE A 37 -5.74 20.57 2.24
C PHE A 37 -5.39 21.14 0.86
N SER A 38 -4.55 22.17 0.80
CA SER A 38 -4.00 22.69 -0.45
C SER A 38 -2.88 21.77 -0.93
N GLY A 39 -3.25 20.71 -1.65
CA GLY A 39 -2.32 19.77 -2.26
C GLY A 39 -3.05 18.51 -2.72
N LYS A 40 -3.09 18.31 -4.05
CA LYS A 40 -3.55 17.10 -4.78
C LYS A 40 -4.63 16.27 -4.07
N SER A 41 -5.88 16.62 -4.37
CA SER A 41 -7.11 15.79 -4.36
C SER A 41 -7.03 14.43 -3.64
N CYS A 42 -7.84 14.28 -2.58
CA CYS A 42 -8.12 13.06 -1.84
C CYS A 42 -8.84 11.94 -2.64
N ALA A 43 -8.82 11.99 -3.97
CA ALA A 43 -9.52 11.05 -4.84
C ALA A 43 -8.57 10.36 -5.82
N LYS A 44 -7.43 9.84 -5.34
CA LYS A 44 -6.76 8.78 -6.10
C LYS A 44 -7.65 7.55 -5.99
N ILE A 45 -8.39 7.28 -7.06
CA ILE A 45 -9.21 6.08 -7.19
C ILE A 45 -8.23 4.90 -7.15
N VAL A 46 -8.34 4.05 -6.13
CA VAL A 46 -7.57 2.81 -6.06
C VAL A 46 -8.08 1.93 -7.19
N GLN A 47 -7.29 1.78 -8.26
CA GLN A 47 -7.62 0.86 -9.33
C GLN A 47 -7.45 -0.57 -8.81
N ARG A 48 -8.34 -1.46 -9.24
CA ARG A 48 -8.21 -2.88 -8.91
C ARG A 48 -6.90 -3.40 -9.50
N LEU A 49 -6.03 -3.94 -8.66
CA LEU A 49 -4.74 -4.46 -9.07
C LEU A 49 -4.91 -5.74 -9.90
N PRO A 50 -4.21 -5.87 -11.05
CA PRO A 50 -4.16 -7.11 -11.79
C PRO A 50 -3.36 -8.15 -11.02
N ASN A 51 -3.71 -9.42 -11.21
CA ASN A 51 -3.02 -10.52 -10.55
C ASN A 51 -1.63 -10.74 -11.17
N ASN A 52 -0.57 -10.34 -10.46
CA ASN A 52 0.82 -10.44 -10.90
C ASN A 52 1.51 -11.78 -10.54
N ARG A 53 0.75 -12.85 -10.27
CA ARG A 53 1.28 -14.15 -9.83
C ARG A 53 2.34 -14.73 -10.76
N SER A 54 2.18 -14.60 -12.08
CA SER A 54 3.16 -15.13 -13.05
C SER A 54 4.54 -14.49 -12.85
N HIS A 55 4.59 -13.17 -12.76
CA HIS A 55 5.81 -12.42 -12.50
C HIS A 55 6.41 -12.72 -11.13
N ALA A 56 5.57 -12.81 -10.10
CA ALA A 56 6.03 -13.16 -8.75
C ALA A 56 6.64 -14.58 -8.70
N TYR A 57 6.04 -15.53 -9.42
CA TYR A 57 6.55 -16.90 -9.53
C TYR A 57 7.91 -16.96 -10.23
N GLU A 58 8.12 -16.21 -11.31
CA GLU A 58 9.43 -16.12 -11.96
C GLU A 58 10.52 -15.64 -10.98
N ILE A 59 10.21 -14.61 -10.18
CA ILE A 59 11.16 -14.10 -9.17
C ILE A 59 11.38 -15.12 -8.04
N GLU A 60 10.32 -15.81 -7.60
CA GLU A 60 10.42 -16.89 -6.62
C GLU A 60 11.33 -18.01 -7.11
N THR A 61 11.23 -18.43 -8.39
CA THR A 61 12.12 -19.46 -8.93
C THR A 61 13.59 -19.03 -8.93
N ASN A 62 13.87 -17.77 -9.26
CA ASN A 62 15.24 -17.22 -9.18
C ASN A 62 15.76 -17.19 -7.74
N LEU A 63 14.90 -16.82 -6.78
CA LEU A 63 15.23 -16.87 -5.36
C LEU A 63 15.52 -18.32 -4.93
N ASP A 64 14.65 -19.27 -5.25
CA ASP A 64 14.82 -20.69 -4.92
C ASP A 64 16.14 -21.24 -5.47
N VAL A 65 16.46 -20.97 -6.74
CA VAL A 65 17.74 -21.34 -7.36
C VAL A 65 18.92 -20.71 -6.59
N SER A 66 18.83 -19.43 -6.22
CA SER A 66 19.87 -18.77 -5.42
C SER A 66 20.04 -19.41 -4.04
N LEU A 67 18.95 -19.80 -3.37
CA LEU A 67 19.00 -20.41 -2.04
C LEU A 67 19.49 -21.87 -2.10
N ARG A 68 19.19 -22.60 -3.17
CA ARG A 68 19.73 -23.97 -3.36
C ARG A 68 21.23 -23.96 -3.59
N ARG A 69 21.76 -22.97 -4.31
CA ARG A 69 23.19 -22.85 -4.62
C ARG A 69 24.02 -22.42 -3.41
N ASP A 70 23.46 -21.61 -2.50
CA ASP A 70 24.14 -21.08 -1.33
C ASP A 70 23.41 -21.48 -0.04
N LYS A 71 23.93 -22.53 0.61
CA LYS A 71 23.38 -23.08 1.86
C LYS A 71 23.36 -22.04 2.99
N LYS A 72 24.38 -21.19 3.08
CA LYS A 72 24.46 -20.18 4.14
C LYS A 72 23.43 -19.07 3.92
N LYS A 73 23.26 -18.62 2.67
CA LYS A 73 22.20 -17.68 2.31
C LYS A 73 20.81 -18.25 2.56
N ARG A 74 20.62 -19.54 2.29
CA ARG A 74 19.39 -20.26 2.62
C ARG A 74 19.08 -20.18 4.11
N GLU A 75 20.00 -20.64 4.96
CA GLU A 75 19.82 -20.63 6.42
C GLU A 75 19.46 -19.24 6.94
N HIS A 76 20.23 -18.22 6.59
CA HIS A 76 19.93 -16.84 7.03
C HIS A 76 18.58 -16.34 6.50
N PHE A 77 18.17 -16.73 5.29
CA PHE A 77 16.92 -16.26 4.70
C PHE A 77 15.70 -16.90 5.39
N PHE A 78 15.78 -18.19 5.71
CA PHE A 78 14.75 -18.85 6.50
C PHE A 78 14.65 -18.28 7.91
N GLU A 79 15.79 -18.04 8.59
CA GLU A 79 15.82 -17.36 9.90
C GLU A 79 15.17 -15.97 9.83
N PHE A 80 15.44 -15.20 8.77
CA PHE A 80 14.80 -13.90 8.55
C PHE A 80 13.28 -14.04 8.41
N MET A 81 12.80 -14.96 7.58
CA MET A 81 11.37 -15.15 7.33
C MET A 81 10.63 -15.67 8.56
N GLU A 82 11.26 -16.54 9.35
CA GLU A 82 10.73 -16.99 10.64
C GLU A 82 10.52 -15.80 11.59
N GLN A 83 11.52 -14.93 11.73
CA GLN A 83 11.40 -13.72 12.55
C GLN A 83 10.29 -12.77 12.06
N VAL A 84 10.02 -12.70 10.75
CA VAL A 84 8.92 -11.90 10.19
C VAL A 84 7.57 -12.45 10.66
N LEU A 85 7.40 -13.77 10.67
CA LEU A 85 6.17 -14.43 11.12
C LEU A 85 6.01 -14.37 12.64
N GLU A 86 7.06 -14.65 13.41
CA GLU A 86 7.05 -14.60 14.88
C GLU A 86 6.69 -13.21 15.40
N ARG A 87 7.22 -12.16 14.77
CA ARG A 87 6.91 -10.76 15.13
C ARG A 87 5.54 -10.29 14.64
N ARG A 88 4.78 -11.16 13.96
CA ARG A 88 3.49 -10.85 13.34
C ARG A 88 3.56 -9.69 12.34
N ASN A 89 4.72 -9.52 11.70
CA ASN A 89 4.87 -8.58 10.57
C ASN A 89 4.22 -9.13 9.30
N ALA A 90 4.07 -10.45 9.21
CA ALA A 90 3.27 -11.13 8.20
C ALA A 90 2.53 -12.32 8.84
N VAL A 91 1.46 -12.77 8.20
CA VAL A 91 0.68 -13.94 8.61
C VAL A 91 0.47 -14.82 7.40
N ILE A 92 0.48 -16.14 7.61
CA ILE A 92 0.10 -17.10 6.57
C ILE A 92 -1.39 -16.90 6.29
N THR A 93 -1.71 -16.52 5.06
CA THR A 93 -3.10 -16.27 4.65
C THR A 93 -3.80 -17.54 4.20
N LEU A 94 -5.14 -17.54 4.29
CA LEU A 94 -5.97 -18.58 3.71
C LEU A 94 -5.88 -18.52 2.17
N PRO A 95 -6.12 -19.65 1.47
CA PRO A 95 -6.23 -19.63 0.02
C PRO A 95 -7.31 -18.65 -0.44
N LEU A 96 -6.94 -17.76 -1.35
CA LEU A 96 -7.83 -16.77 -1.94
C LEU A 96 -8.69 -17.41 -3.05
N SER A 97 -9.99 -17.09 -3.11
CA SER A 97 -10.92 -17.45 -4.19
C SER A 97 -10.46 -16.87 -5.52
N LYS A 98 -10.80 -17.43 -6.69
CA LYS A 98 -10.33 -16.95 -8.00
C LYS A 98 -10.59 -15.45 -8.23
N ASP A 99 -11.67 -14.93 -7.66
CA ASP A 99 -12.13 -13.56 -7.85
C ASP A 99 -11.59 -12.57 -6.82
N ASP A 100 -10.81 -13.02 -5.83
CA ASP A 100 -10.22 -12.10 -4.84
C ASP A 100 -9.07 -11.31 -5.47
N GLU A 101 -9.09 -10.00 -5.25
CA GLU A 101 -7.97 -9.11 -5.59
C GLU A 101 -6.69 -9.55 -4.86
N ARG A 102 -5.58 -9.60 -5.59
CA ARG A 102 -4.29 -9.97 -5.02
C ARG A 102 -3.14 -9.32 -5.77
N TRP A 103 -2.13 -8.95 -5.01
CA TRP A 103 -0.85 -8.50 -5.51
C TRP A 103 0.26 -9.15 -4.70
N TYR A 104 1.16 -9.85 -5.38
CA TYR A 104 2.31 -10.49 -4.79
C TYR A 104 3.49 -9.53 -4.81
N LEU A 105 4.15 -9.35 -3.67
CA LEU A 105 5.39 -8.60 -3.60
C LEU A 105 6.55 -9.52 -3.95
N PRO A 106 7.36 -9.20 -4.98
CA PRO A 106 8.60 -9.91 -5.22
C PRO A 106 9.53 -9.84 -4.01
N ILE A 107 10.20 -10.96 -3.73
CA ILE A 107 11.10 -11.08 -2.58
C ILE A 107 12.48 -11.52 -3.05
N PHE A 108 13.53 -10.88 -2.55
CA PHE A 108 14.90 -11.34 -2.74
C PHE A 108 15.80 -11.04 -1.54
N GLY A 109 16.79 -11.90 -1.30
CA GLY A 109 17.74 -11.76 -0.20
C GLY A 109 18.99 -11.00 -0.60
N VAL A 110 19.29 -9.90 0.12
CA VAL A 110 20.50 -9.08 -0.05
C VAL A 110 21.38 -9.08 1.20
N TYR A 111 22.68 -8.94 1.00
CA TYR A 111 23.65 -8.73 2.08
C TYR A 111 24.15 -7.30 2.08
N HIS A 112 24.27 -6.73 3.28
CA HIS A 112 24.98 -5.46 3.45
C HIS A 112 26.49 -5.74 3.61
N PRO A 113 27.40 -5.04 2.92
CA PRO A 113 28.85 -5.33 2.98
C PRO A 113 29.43 -5.35 4.40
N ARG A 114 28.93 -4.47 5.28
CA ARG A 114 29.33 -4.40 6.70
C ARG A 114 28.65 -5.44 7.62
N LYS A 115 27.70 -6.23 7.12
CA LYS A 115 26.98 -7.28 7.86
C LYS A 115 26.82 -8.54 6.99
N PRO A 116 27.94 -9.19 6.58
CA PRO A 116 27.92 -10.30 5.63
C PRO A 116 27.25 -11.57 6.17
N ASN A 117 27.09 -11.69 7.49
CA ASN A 117 26.43 -12.83 8.14
C ASN A 117 24.95 -12.58 8.42
N LYS A 118 24.34 -11.53 7.84
CA LYS A 118 22.92 -11.23 8.04
C LYS A 118 22.28 -10.82 6.72
N VAL A 119 21.42 -11.69 6.20
CA VAL A 119 20.60 -11.37 5.03
C VAL A 119 19.46 -10.42 5.43
N ARG A 120 19.02 -9.61 4.49
CA ARG A 120 17.75 -8.88 4.55
C ARG A 120 16.91 -9.32 3.36
N ALA A 121 15.67 -9.74 3.59
CA ALA A 121 14.74 -9.86 2.49
C ALA A 121 14.23 -8.47 2.11
N VAL A 122 14.22 -8.17 0.82
CA VAL A 122 13.59 -6.98 0.25
C VAL A 122 12.25 -7.41 -0.31
N PHE A 123 11.17 -6.75 0.12
CA PHE A 123 9.84 -6.88 -0.46
C PHE A 123 9.65 -5.71 -1.41
N ASP A 124 9.76 -5.95 -2.71
CA ASP A 124 9.82 -4.88 -3.70
C ASP A 124 8.42 -4.42 -4.14
N SER A 125 7.91 -3.38 -3.50
CA SER A 125 6.63 -2.75 -3.86
C SER A 125 6.71 -1.83 -5.08
N PHE A 126 7.91 -1.59 -5.62
CA PHE A 126 8.13 -0.79 -6.82
C PHE A 126 8.16 -1.65 -8.10
N ALA A 127 8.31 -2.97 -7.96
CA ALA A 127 8.24 -3.89 -9.08
C ALA A 127 6.94 -3.69 -9.88
N LYS A 128 7.10 -3.47 -11.19
CA LYS A 128 5.98 -3.21 -12.10
C LYS A 128 5.47 -4.50 -12.74
N PHE A 129 4.16 -4.61 -12.83
CA PHE A 129 3.46 -5.60 -13.64
C PHE A 129 2.33 -4.90 -14.38
N ALA A 130 2.19 -5.14 -15.69
CA ALA A 130 1.24 -4.41 -16.53
C ALA A 130 1.37 -2.87 -16.41
N ASN A 131 2.61 -2.37 -16.36
CA ASN A 131 2.97 -0.95 -16.21
C ASN A 131 2.58 -0.25 -14.90
N ILE A 132 2.05 -0.99 -13.92
CA ILE A 132 1.70 -0.46 -12.60
C ILE A 132 2.53 -1.14 -11.50
N SER A 133 2.84 -0.41 -10.43
CA SER A 133 3.44 -0.96 -9.20
C SER A 133 2.51 -0.72 -8.01
N LEU A 134 2.74 -1.45 -6.90
CA LEU A 134 1.94 -1.21 -5.69
C LEU A 134 2.13 0.22 -5.18
N ASN A 135 3.35 0.74 -5.21
CA ASN A 135 3.62 2.14 -4.83
C ASN A 135 2.88 3.16 -5.70
N ASP A 136 2.69 2.86 -6.99
CA ASP A 136 1.95 3.72 -7.92
C ASP A 136 0.46 3.78 -7.61
N GLU A 137 -0.10 2.81 -6.87
CA GLU A 137 -1.53 2.72 -6.54
C GLU A 137 -1.86 3.09 -5.09
N LEU A 138 -0.90 2.99 -4.17
CA LEU A 138 -1.11 3.40 -2.77
C LEU A 138 -1.43 4.89 -2.64
N LEU A 139 -2.37 5.22 -1.76
CA LEU A 139 -2.69 6.61 -1.41
C LEU A 139 -1.51 7.24 -0.66
N PRO A 140 -0.94 8.37 -1.15
CA PRO A 140 0.07 9.07 -0.38
C PRO A 140 -0.57 9.69 0.87
N GLY A 141 0.04 9.44 2.02
CA GLY A 141 -0.31 10.16 3.25
C GLY A 141 0.13 11.63 3.19
N PRO A 142 -0.38 12.48 4.11
CA PRO A 142 0.13 13.84 4.25
C PRO A 142 1.62 13.82 4.62
N ASP A 143 2.40 14.74 4.07
CA ASP A 143 3.80 14.90 4.47
C ASP A 143 3.88 15.55 5.86
N LEU A 144 4.19 14.74 6.87
CA LEU A 144 4.35 15.17 8.26
C LEU A 144 5.79 15.59 8.59
N ASN A 145 6.72 15.48 7.64
CA ASN A 145 8.11 15.83 7.89
C ASN A 145 8.30 17.34 7.91
N ASN A 146 9.07 17.81 8.88
CA ASN A 146 9.56 19.19 8.84
C ASN A 146 10.47 19.37 7.62
N LYS A 147 10.27 20.46 6.89
CA LYS A 147 11.21 20.86 5.82
C LYS A 147 12.61 20.95 6.43
N LEU A 148 13.58 20.25 5.81
CA LEU A 148 14.97 20.23 6.28
C LEU A 148 15.53 21.64 6.51
N LEU A 149 15.23 22.58 5.61
CA LEU A 149 15.62 23.98 5.75
C LEU A 149 15.12 24.60 7.07
N GLY A 150 13.85 24.36 7.43
CA GLY A 150 13.29 24.87 8.67
C GLY A 150 13.94 24.26 9.92
N VAL A 151 14.34 22.99 9.84
CA VAL A 151 15.10 22.33 10.92
C VAL A 151 16.49 22.96 11.07
N LEU A 152 17.21 23.12 9.96
CA LEU A 152 18.57 23.70 9.96
C LEU A 152 18.58 25.14 10.48
N LEU A 153 17.63 25.98 10.05
CA LEU A 153 17.53 27.37 10.51
C LEU A 153 17.27 27.49 12.02
N ARG A 154 16.45 26.60 12.60
CA ARG A 154 16.21 26.59 14.05
C ARG A 154 17.44 26.09 14.82
N PHE A 155 18.17 25.13 14.28
CA PHE A 155 19.41 24.64 14.88
C PHE A 155 20.47 25.74 14.93
N TRP A 156 20.59 26.54 13.86
CA TRP A 156 21.58 27.62 13.77
C TRP A 156 21.24 28.87 14.58
N LYS A 157 19.96 29.14 14.85
CA LYS A 157 19.56 30.23 15.74
C LYS A 157 19.87 29.98 17.22
N ASN A 158 20.07 28.71 17.59
CA ASN A 158 20.29 28.27 18.97
C ASN A 158 21.74 27.83 19.24
N LEU A 159 22.66 28.13 18.29
CA LEU A 159 24.11 28.06 18.45
C LEU A 159 24.65 29.47 18.67
#